data_AF-A0A4S3JT59-F1
#
_entry.id   AF-A0A4S3JT59-F1
#
_cell.length_a   1.000
_cell.length_b   1.000
_cell.length_c   1.000
_cell.angle_alpha   90.00
_cell.angle_beta   90.00
_cell.angle_gamma   90.00
#
_symmetry.space_group_name_H-M   'P 1'
#
loop_
_entity.id
_entity.type
_entity.pdbx_description
1 polymer ?
#
loop_
_entity_poly.entity_id
_entity_poly.type
_entity_poly.pdbx_seq_one_letter_code
_entity_poly.pdbx_strand_id
1 'polypeptide(L)'
;MSAKVPRNFRLLEELEKGEKGLGAEACSYGLADGDDTMMSNWNGTILGPPHVDPTKLPCIAQWKRDYTMETILLEIRRYMALPQHKKLPQPPEGSNF
;
A
#
# COMPACT_ATOMS: atom_id res chain seq x y z
N MET A 1 17.02 24.86 4.34
CA MET A 1 16.87 23.46 4.79
C MET A 1 15.38 23.19 4.94
N SER A 2 14.83 22.17 4.29
CA SER A 2 13.41 21.81 4.51
C SER A 2 13.27 21.13 5.87
N ALA A 3 12.28 21.53 6.67
CA ALA A 3 12.02 20.92 7.97
C ALA A 3 11.58 19.46 7.77
N LYS A 4 12.16 18.52 8.53
CA LYS A 4 11.77 17.10 8.45
C LYS A 4 10.53 16.85 9.29
N VAL A 5 9.42 16.51 8.64
CA VAL A 5 8.18 16.10 9.33
C VAL A 5 8.45 14.84 10.18
N PRO A 6 8.04 14.82 11.47
CA PRO A 6 8.16 13.63 12.31
C PRO A 6 7.24 12.49 11.84
N ARG A 7 7.59 11.24 12.22
CA ARG A 7 6.87 10.03 11.78
C ARG A 7 5.36 10.13 11.99
N ASN A 8 4.92 10.46 13.20
CA ASN A 8 3.49 10.41 13.55
C ASN A 8 2.67 11.42 12.75
N PHE A 9 3.20 12.63 12.49
CA PHE A 9 2.50 13.62 11.67
C PHE A 9 2.35 13.17 10.22
N ARG A 10 3.38 12.51 9.66
CA ARG A 10 3.29 11.93 8.32
C ARG A 10 2.24 10.82 8.25
N LEU A 11 2.17 9.97 9.28
CA LEU A 11 1.18 8.89 9.34
C LEU A 11 -0.24 9.41 9.53
N LEU A 12 -0.44 10.48 10.29
CA LEU A 12 -1.73 11.14 10.42
C LEU A 12 -2.20 11.75 9.09
N GLU A 13 -1.29 12.36 8.32
CA GLU A 13 -1.60 12.87 6.98
C GLU A 13 -2.02 11.74 6.03
N GLU A 14 -1.32 10.59 6.07
CA GLU A 14 -1.70 9.41 5.29
C GLU A 14 -3.05 8.83 5.78
N LEU A 15 -3.31 8.80 7.09
CA LEU A 15 -4.58 8.33 7.66
C LEU A 15 -5.75 9.18 7.19
N GLU A 16 -5.64 10.50 7.34
CA GLU A 16 -6.68 11.45 6.94
C GLU A 16 -6.99 11.33 5.44
N LYS A 17 -5.95 11.13 4.63
CA LYS A 17 -6.11 10.88 3.19
C LYS A 17 -6.86 9.58 2.92
N GLY A 18 -6.49 8.49 3.60
CA GLY A 18 -7.14 7.18 3.49
C GLY A 18 -8.61 7.21 3.92
N GLU A 19 -8.94 7.80 5.07
CA GLU A 19 -10.30 7.88 5.62
C GLU A 19 -11.25 8.71 4.76
N LYS A 20 -10.73 9.76 4.12
CA LYS A 20 -11.51 10.59 3.18
C LYS A 20 -11.68 9.94 1.80
N GLY A 21 -11.10 8.77 1.57
CA GLY A 21 -11.09 8.13 0.25
C GLY A 21 -10.36 8.97 -0.81
N LEU A 22 -9.42 9.82 -0.38
CA LEU A 22 -8.64 10.67 -1.28
C LEU A 22 -7.45 9.87 -1.80
N GLY A 23 -7.29 9.75 -3.11
CA GLY A 23 -6.18 9.00 -3.70
C GLY A 23 -6.64 8.11 -4.84
N ALA A 24 -5.85 7.09 -5.16
CA ALA A 24 -6.15 6.17 -6.23
C ALA A 24 -7.38 5.29 -5.93
N GLU A 25 -8.42 5.38 -6.78
CA GLU A 25 -9.71 4.67 -6.62
C GLU A 25 -9.62 3.15 -6.45
N ALA A 26 -8.50 2.55 -6.84
CA ALA A 26 -8.32 1.11 -6.83
C ALA A 26 -7.46 0.60 -5.68
N CYS A 27 -7.07 1.46 -4.75
CA CYS A 27 -6.28 1.09 -3.58
C CYS A 27 -6.79 1.84 -2.35
N SER A 28 -6.91 1.15 -1.23
CA SER A 28 -7.28 1.76 0.04
C SER A 28 -6.38 1.26 1.15
N TYR A 29 -6.25 2.06 2.20
CA TYR A 29 -5.47 1.74 3.38
C TYR A 29 -6.02 2.46 4.61
N GLY A 30 -5.85 1.84 5.77
CA GLY A 30 -6.27 2.39 7.07
C GLY A 30 -5.61 1.62 8.20
N LEU A 31 -5.80 2.09 9.44
CA LEU A 31 -5.28 1.40 10.62
C LEU A 31 -5.93 0.01 10.75
N ALA A 32 -5.12 -0.97 11.14
CA ALA A 32 -5.62 -2.31 11.44
C ALA A 32 -6.39 -2.35 12.76
N ASP A 33 -6.02 -1.47 13.69
CA ASP A 33 -6.64 -1.25 14.99
C ASP A 33 -6.81 0.25 15.20
N GLY A 34 -8.05 0.70 15.42
CA GLY A 34 -8.38 2.12 15.62
C GLY A 34 -7.83 2.70 16.92
N ASP A 35 -7.48 1.84 17.88
CA ASP A 35 -6.90 2.24 19.16
C ASP A 35 -5.35 2.30 19.11
N ASP A 36 -4.71 1.92 17.98
CA ASP A 36 -3.26 1.98 17.80
C ASP A 36 -2.76 3.43 17.65
N THR A 37 -2.52 4.07 18.79
CA THR A 37 -1.92 5.42 18.87
C THR A 37 -0.52 5.51 18.27
N MET A 38 0.21 4.40 18.13
CA MET A 38 1.53 4.38 17.51
C MET A 38 1.44 4.29 15.98
N MET A 39 0.24 4.04 15.41
CA MET A 39 -0.01 3.93 13.97
C MET A 39 0.98 2.99 13.29
N SER A 40 1.19 1.82 13.89
CA SER A 40 2.21 0.87 13.45
C SER A 40 1.63 -0.17 12.51
N ASN A 41 0.39 -0.60 12.76
CA ASN A 41 -0.26 -1.65 11.98
C ASN A 41 -1.33 -1.07 11.05
N TRP A 42 -1.17 -1.34 9.75
CA TRP A 42 -2.04 -0.83 8.69
C TRP A 42 -2.55 -1.98 7.83
N ASN A 43 -3.83 -1.91 7.45
CA ASN A 43 -4.45 -2.78 6.48
C ASN A 43 -4.52 -2.05 5.13
N GLY A 44 -4.12 -2.74 4.06
CA GLY A 44 -4.19 -2.24 2.69
C GLY A 44 -4.99 -3.17 1.79
N THR A 45 -5.82 -2.61 0.92
CA THR A 45 -6.63 -3.34 -0.06
C THR A 45 -6.33 -2.83 -1.45
N ILE A 46 -6.20 -3.74 -2.43
CA ILE A 46 -5.95 -3.43 -3.84
C ILE A 46 -7.04 -4.07 -4.69
N LEU A 47 -7.67 -3.27 -5.55
CA LEU A 47 -8.60 -3.72 -6.57
C LEU A 47 -7.82 -4.04 -7.86
N GLY A 48 -7.66 -5.33 -8.13
CA GLY A 48 -6.91 -5.87 -9.26
C GLY A 48 -6.67 -7.38 -9.12
N PRO A 49 -6.14 -8.06 -10.15
CA PRO A 49 -5.93 -9.50 -10.09
C PRO A 49 -4.94 -9.85 -8.97
N PRO A 50 -5.24 -10.85 -8.13
CA PRO A 50 -4.38 -11.22 -7.00
C PRO A 50 -3.01 -11.76 -7.48
N HIS A 51 -2.09 -11.93 -6.53
CA HIS A 51 -0.72 -12.43 -6.69
C HIS A 51 0.36 -11.40 -7.09
N VAL A 52 1.12 -10.96 -6.08
CA VAL A 52 2.37 -10.22 -6.21
C VAL A 52 3.36 -10.77 -5.21
N ASP A 53 4.60 -10.94 -5.66
CA ASP A 53 5.74 -11.15 -4.78
C ASP A 53 6.30 -9.77 -4.38
N PRO A 54 6.16 -9.33 -3.12
CA PRO A 54 6.60 -8.01 -2.68
C PRO A 54 8.11 -7.81 -2.84
N THR A 55 8.90 -8.90 -2.84
CA THR A 55 10.36 -8.82 -2.98
C THR A 55 10.79 -8.38 -4.38
N LYS A 56 9.88 -8.44 -5.36
CA LYS A 56 10.12 -8.05 -6.76
C LYS A 56 9.71 -6.61 -7.08
N LEU A 57 9.37 -5.82 -6.07
CA LEU A 57 8.94 -4.43 -6.23
C LEU A 57 10.12 -3.47 -6.06
N PRO A 58 10.53 -2.75 -7.13
CA PRO A 58 11.67 -1.82 -7.06
C PRO A 58 11.49 -0.70 -6.02
N CYS A 59 10.25 -0.25 -5.77
CA CYS A 59 9.96 0.80 -4.80
C CYS A 59 10.27 0.39 -3.35
N ILE A 60 10.18 -0.91 -3.04
CA ILE A 60 10.54 -1.44 -1.72
C ILE A 60 12.06 -1.65 -1.63
N ALA A 61 12.68 -2.18 -2.69
CA ALA A 61 14.12 -2.40 -2.74
C ALA A 61 14.93 -1.10 -2.67
N GLN A 62 14.40 -0.01 -3.24
CA GLN A 62 15.01 1.33 -3.26
C GLN A 62 14.11 2.35 -2.58
N TRP A 63 13.76 2.09 -1.32
CA TRP A 63 12.87 2.94 -0.56
C TRP A 63 13.38 4.37 -0.45
N LYS A 64 12.51 5.34 -0.75
CA LYS A 64 12.73 6.76 -0.52
C LYS A 64 11.77 7.28 0.54
N ARG A 65 12.24 8.22 1.37
CA ARG A 65 11.46 8.77 2.49
C ARG A 65 10.19 9.50 2.05
N ASP A 66 10.11 9.96 0.80
CA ASP A 66 8.94 10.61 0.21
C ASP A 66 7.86 9.62 -0.22
N TYR A 67 8.15 8.32 -0.33
CA TYR A 67 7.15 7.29 -0.60
C TYR A 67 6.17 7.09 0.55
N THR A 68 4.94 6.74 0.18
CA THR A 68 3.77 6.57 1.06
C THR A 68 3.23 5.15 0.95
N MET A 69 2.29 4.77 1.82
CA MET A 69 1.55 3.51 1.69
C MET A 69 0.84 3.42 0.34
N GLU A 70 0.23 4.51 -0.12
CA GLU A 70 -0.38 4.59 -1.45
C GLU A 70 0.63 4.28 -2.56
N THR A 71 1.87 4.78 -2.45
CA THR A 71 2.93 4.51 -3.43
C THR A 71 3.19 3.01 -3.52
N ILE A 72 3.26 2.33 -2.37
CA ILE A 72 3.48 0.87 -2.32
C ILE A 72 2.31 0.13 -2.97
N LEU A 73 1.07 0.45 -2.60
CA LEU A 73 -0.12 -0.22 -3.13
C LEU A 73 -0.29 -0.03 -4.64
N LEU A 74 0.01 1.17 -5.14
CA LEU A 74 -0.01 1.48 -6.57
C LEU A 74 1.03 0.69 -7.36
N GLU A 75 2.25 0.58 -6.84
CA GLU A 75 3.31 -0.18 -7.49
C GLU A 75 3.03 -1.69 -7.46
N ILE A 76 2.47 -2.21 -6.36
CA ILE A 76 1.95 -3.59 -6.30
C ILE A 76 0.91 -3.79 -7.42
N ARG A 77 -0.09 -2.92 -7.52
CA ARG A 77 -1.14 -2.99 -8.55
C ARG A 77 -0.56 -2.93 -9.96
N ARG A 78 0.42 -2.05 -10.20
CA ARG A 78 1.11 -1.94 -11.49
C ARG A 78 1.84 -3.23 -11.84
N TYR A 79 2.49 -3.86 -10.85
CA TYR A 79 3.19 -5.12 -11.01
C TYR A 79 2.22 -6.26 -11.37
N MET A 80 1.04 -6.33 -10.74
CA MET A 80 -0.05 -7.26 -11.11
C MET A 80 -0.48 -7.07 -12.56
N ALA A 81 -0.49 -5.82 -13.04
CA ALA A 81 -0.95 -5.48 -14.39
C ALA A 81 0.07 -5.76 -15.50
N LEU A 82 1.30 -6.20 -15.19
CA LEU A 82 2.30 -6.55 -16.19
C LEU A 82 1.83 -7.76 -17.04
N PRO A 83 2.12 -7.79 -18.36
CA PRO A 83 1.66 -8.87 -19.25
C PRO A 83 2.07 -10.27 -18.79
N GLN A 84 3.21 -10.39 -18.11
CA GLN A 84 3.76 -11.63 -17.59
C GLN A 84 2.96 -12.15 -16.37
N HIS A 85 2.36 -11.27 -15.57
CA HIS A 85 1.63 -11.64 -14.35
C HIS A 85 0.12 -11.77 -14.55
N LYS A 86 -0.44 -11.05 -15.53
CA LYS A 86 -1.87 -11.12 -15.88
C LYS A 86 -2.40 -12.51 -16.23
N LYS A 87 -1.51 -13.43 -16.63
CA LYS A 87 -1.86 -14.80 -17.08
C LYS A 87 -1.51 -15.88 -16.05
N LEU A 88 -0.99 -15.50 -14.89
CA LEU A 88 -0.67 -16.47 -13.85
C LEU A 88 -1.95 -17.08 -13.28
N PRO A 89 -2.00 -18.41 -13.06
CA PRO A 89 -3.12 -19.04 -12.39
C PRO A 89 -3.24 -18.51 -10.96
N GLN A 90 -4.45 -18.15 -10.56
CA GLN A 90 -4.74 -17.66 -9.22
C GLN A 90 -5.22 -18.81 -8.32
N PRO A 91 -4.92 -18.76 -7.01
CA PRO A 91 -5.60 -19.64 -6.06
C PRO A 91 -7.10 -19.32 -6.02
N PRO A 92 -7.93 -20.21 -5.46
CA PRO A 92 -9.34 -19.91 -5.22
C PRO A 92 -9.52 -18.61 -4.42
N GLU A 93 -10.49 -17.79 -4.80
CA GLU A 93 -10.83 -16.57 -4.05
C GLU A 93 -11.16 -16.90 -2.59
N GLY A 94 -10.69 -16.05 -1.67
CA GLY A 94 -10.82 -16.27 -0.22
C GLY A 94 -9.73 -17.15 0.42
N SER A 95 -8.75 -17.63 -0.35
CA SER A 95 -7.57 -18.32 0.20
C SER A 95 -6.68 -17.34 0.99
N ASN A 96 -6.22 -17.74 2.18
CA ASN A 96 -5.29 -16.99 3.04
C ASN A 96 -3.95 -17.74 3.20
N PHE A 97 -2.89 -17.02 3.55
CA PHE A 97 -1.53 -17.53 3.78
C PHE A 97 -1.11 -17.40 5.25
#